data_AF-A0A6N0X0J4-F1
#
_entry.id   AF-A0A6N0X0J4-F1
#
_cell.length_a   1.000
_cell.length_b   1.000
_cell.length_c   1.000
_cell.angle_alpha   90.00
_cell.angle_beta   90.00
_cell.angle_gamma   90.00
#
_symmetry.space_group_name_H-M   'P 1'
#
loop_
_entity.id
_entity.type
_entity.pdbx_description
1 polymer ?
#
loop_
_entity_poly.entity_id
_entity_poly.type
_entity_poly.pdbx_seq_one_letter_code
_entity_poly.pdbx_strand_id
1 'polypeptide(L)'
;MALGRALRYPFLDVSERKKMDQSLPTNGMNRRLLLLAGTGAVAAGALHLVGGRALKNAMTPSDASGAGDAAAGTLAPADGDGPALGINLTPISYWTTTAFIDRLKASSPWDRHGTPAPLDALGYPTGLGGLPFVAAMLPCEAGTYLLMHDGDMDVRLQGGALVSRRRDAVVYEVRGPAPSGRQIIIDAIRKPPTFMHFIHQKDAAAFAQGEIFAPEFLAQLKGFDTLRFMDWMRTNGSQVSDTFPAVGACSYAPGVPVEVMAKLAARIGARPWLCVPHLATDAYVTRMIEMLRAAGGVTPYIEYSNEVWNLGFEQARYAQRQAAARWGAGTSGDIFYGFRAGQIARLARGSGCRVVIGTQTVSPHRADAVWEGVRRAGASERDFADWIIAAYVTGTLTDARGPTASLAPRNDIDAAIDNLLHADGAGAMSVATMAAVYRRQGEIARAHGLKLVAYEGNLHLNPIPTFAAQQSLVKPFFEAITRSPASARVTEANLAAFAAAGGSLACLYNLSSGPGNGGYFGLVDSGSWNVIEQHLARRAASRPR
;
A
#
# COMPACT_ATOMS: atom_id res chain seq x y z
N MET A 1 -46.78 2.84 -55.48
CA MET A 1 -46.01 3.92 -56.13
C MET A 1 -44.90 4.35 -55.19
N ALA A 2 -43.68 4.39 -55.74
CA ALA A 2 -42.38 4.96 -55.30
C ALA A 2 -42.34 5.93 -54.07
N LEU A 3 -41.24 6.15 -53.35
CA LEU A 3 -39.91 5.52 -53.11
C LEU A 3 -39.14 6.50 -52.18
N GLY A 4 -38.20 6.01 -51.37
CA GLY A 4 -37.08 6.81 -50.85
C GLY A 4 -36.71 6.56 -49.40
N ARG A 5 -35.45 6.35 -48.99
CA ARG A 5 -34.22 5.83 -49.62
C ARG A 5 -33.26 5.59 -48.44
N ALA A 6 -32.60 4.43 -48.40
CA ALA A 6 -31.55 4.09 -47.43
C ALA A 6 -30.29 3.62 -48.19
N LEU A 7 -29.09 4.02 -47.75
CA LEU A 7 -27.76 3.53 -48.17
C LEU A 7 -26.81 3.76 -46.97
N ARG A 8 -26.28 2.77 -46.23
CA ARG A 8 -25.30 1.68 -46.51
C ARG A 8 -23.93 2.16 -47.02
N TYR A 9 -22.91 2.01 -46.17
CA TYR A 9 -21.48 2.12 -46.45
C TYR A 9 -20.89 0.74 -46.86
N PRO A 10 -19.89 0.67 -47.75
CA PRO A 10 -19.13 -0.55 -48.03
C PRO A 10 -17.74 -0.60 -47.34
N PHE A 11 -17.22 -1.82 -47.29
CA PHE A 11 -15.92 -2.29 -46.79
C PHE A 11 -14.79 -2.21 -47.85
N LEU A 12 -13.54 -2.51 -47.41
CA LEU A 12 -12.29 -2.88 -48.14
C LEU A 12 -11.25 -1.75 -48.30
N ASP A 13 -9.91 -1.90 -48.20
CA ASP A 13 -8.99 -3.01 -47.89
C ASP A 13 -7.58 -2.40 -47.62
N VAL A 14 -6.68 -3.22 -47.06
CA VAL A 14 -5.27 -3.01 -46.73
C VAL A 14 -4.39 -3.02 -47.98
N SER A 15 -3.61 -1.95 -48.22
CA SER A 15 -2.21 -1.96 -48.67
C SER A 15 -1.82 -0.62 -49.33
N GLU A 16 -0.80 0.05 -48.79
CA GLU A 16 0.36 0.57 -49.54
C GLU A 16 1.28 1.41 -48.65
N ARG A 17 2.58 1.11 -48.71
CA ARG A 17 3.67 1.86 -48.08
C ARG A 17 4.34 2.74 -49.15
N LYS A 18 4.49 4.05 -48.93
CA LYS A 18 5.78 4.79 -48.84
C LYS A 18 5.63 6.32 -49.03
N LYS A 19 6.33 7.03 -48.13
CA LYS A 19 7.02 8.33 -48.27
C LYS A 19 6.22 9.57 -48.69
N MET A 20 6.07 10.54 -47.79
CA MET A 20 6.90 11.77 -47.78
C MET A 20 6.63 12.63 -46.53
N ASP A 21 7.65 13.43 -46.24
CA ASP A 21 7.98 14.20 -45.05
C ASP A 21 7.25 15.56 -44.99
N GLN A 22 7.01 16.08 -43.78
CA GLN A 22 7.12 17.50 -43.34
C GLN A 22 6.14 17.92 -42.20
N SER A 23 6.74 18.21 -41.04
CA SER A 23 6.49 19.31 -40.07
C SER A 23 5.10 19.57 -39.41
N LEU A 24 5.05 19.23 -38.10
CA LEU A 24 4.47 19.94 -36.93
C LEU A 24 2.94 20.24 -36.84
N PRO A 25 2.33 20.51 -35.65
CA PRO A 25 2.82 20.40 -34.26
C PRO A 25 1.91 19.60 -33.30
N THR A 26 2.47 19.35 -32.12
CA THR A 26 1.87 18.94 -30.85
C THR A 26 0.61 19.73 -30.46
N ASN A 27 -0.49 19.03 -30.14
CA ASN A 27 -1.34 19.28 -28.96
C ASN A 27 -2.57 18.36 -28.93
N GLY A 28 -2.85 17.76 -27.77
CA GLY A 28 -4.16 17.18 -27.46
C GLY A 28 -4.14 15.71 -27.06
N MET A 29 -3.45 15.34 -25.97
CA MET A 29 -3.71 14.06 -25.30
C MET A 29 -4.76 14.23 -24.20
N ASN A 30 -5.81 13.43 -24.34
CA ASN A 30 -7.04 13.40 -23.56
C ASN A 30 -6.79 13.08 -22.08
N ARG A 31 -7.19 13.98 -21.17
CA ARG A 31 -6.96 13.96 -19.71
C ARG A 31 -7.80 12.94 -18.91
N ARG A 32 -8.19 11.78 -19.45
CA ARG A 32 -9.17 10.88 -18.78
C ARG A 32 -8.78 9.41 -18.62
N LEU A 33 -7.50 9.04 -18.73
CA LEU A 33 -7.05 7.65 -18.50
C LEU A 33 -5.89 7.53 -17.49
N LEU A 34 -5.95 8.28 -16.39
CA LEU A 34 -4.91 8.27 -15.35
C LEU A 34 -5.56 8.20 -13.96
N LEU A 35 -6.21 7.09 -13.62
CA LEU A 35 -6.78 6.91 -12.28
C LEU A 35 -6.81 5.47 -11.73
N LEU A 36 -6.13 4.51 -12.36
CA LEU A 36 -6.21 3.09 -11.95
C LEU A 36 -4.89 2.32 -11.91
N ALA A 37 -3.74 3.01 -11.84
CA ALA A 37 -2.45 2.37 -11.59
C ALA A 37 -1.94 2.77 -10.21
N GLY A 38 -1.79 1.78 -9.31
CA GLY A 38 -1.15 1.95 -8.02
C GLY A 38 0.19 2.67 -8.19
N THR A 39 0.34 3.75 -7.44
CA THR A 39 1.45 4.71 -7.49
C THR A 39 2.69 4.14 -6.81
N GLY A 40 3.34 3.19 -7.48
CA GLY A 40 4.70 2.75 -7.18
C GLY A 40 5.68 3.26 -8.21
N ALA A 41 5.98 4.57 -8.22
CA ALA A 41 7.12 5.17 -8.93
C ALA A 41 7.18 6.69 -8.71
N VAL A 42 7.96 7.18 -7.72
CA VAL A 42 8.90 8.30 -7.87
C VAL A 42 9.89 8.26 -6.68
N ALA A 43 10.90 7.39 -6.71
CA ALA A 43 12.05 7.50 -5.79
C ALA A 43 13.40 7.56 -6.51
N ALA A 44 13.47 7.32 -7.82
CA ALA A 44 14.72 7.32 -8.58
C ALA A 44 15.00 8.64 -9.35
N GLY A 45 14.22 9.70 -9.16
CA GLY A 45 14.25 10.90 -10.01
C GLY A 45 14.58 12.23 -9.33
N ALA A 46 15.15 12.23 -8.11
CA ALA A 46 15.46 13.46 -7.38
C ALA A 46 16.95 13.90 -7.47
N LEU A 47 17.69 13.39 -8.46
CA LEU A 47 19.04 13.86 -8.77
C LEU A 47 19.05 14.40 -10.20
N HIS A 48 18.63 15.65 -10.38
CA HIS A 48 19.03 16.57 -11.47
C HIS A 48 18.02 17.72 -11.59
N LEU A 49 18.18 18.76 -10.77
CA LEU A 49 17.71 20.12 -11.08
C LEU A 49 18.25 21.13 -10.06
N VAL A 50 19.56 21.37 -10.09
CA VAL A 50 20.13 22.70 -9.82
C VAL A 50 21.27 22.89 -10.80
N GLY A 51 20.96 23.50 -11.94
CA GLY A 51 21.97 24.01 -12.86
C GLY A 51 22.43 25.39 -12.40
N GLY A 52 23.75 25.56 -12.27
CA GLY A 52 24.40 26.85 -12.52
C GLY A 52 25.07 27.54 -11.33
N ARG A 53 26.30 27.13 -11.00
CA ARG A 53 27.53 27.92 -11.26
C ARG A 53 28.75 27.18 -10.71
N ALA A 54 29.72 27.00 -11.60
CA ALA A 54 31.03 26.48 -11.28
C ALA A 54 31.75 27.41 -10.30
N LEU A 55 32.24 26.86 -9.19
CA LEU A 55 33.40 27.37 -8.48
C LEU A 55 34.38 26.21 -8.33
N LYS A 56 35.35 26.19 -9.24
CA LYS A 56 36.61 25.47 -9.05
C LYS A 56 37.27 26.05 -7.80
N ASN A 57 37.56 25.21 -6.82
CA ASN A 57 38.78 25.35 -6.03
C ASN A 57 39.27 23.96 -5.66
N ALA A 58 40.49 23.69 -6.12
CA ALA A 58 41.24 22.50 -5.86
C ALA A 58 41.71 22.49 -4.40
N MET A 59 41.60 21.34 -3.74
CA MET A 59 42.53 20.97 -2.68
C MET A 59 43.05 19.58 -3.02
N THR A 60 44.37 19.53 -3.24
CA THR A 60 45.16 18.33 -3.47
C THR A 60 45.25 17.47 -2.20
N PRO A 61 45.42 16.14 -2.33
CA PRO A 61 45.52 15.23 -1.20
C PRO A 61 46.98 15.12 -0.73
N SER A 62 47.25 15.49 0.51
CA SER A 62 48.44 15.04 1.24
C SER A 62 48.23 15.23 2.75
N ASP A 63 48.63 14.20 3.49
CA ASP A 63 48.86 14.15 4.93
C ASP A 63 47.66 13.88 5.84
N ALA A 64 47.35 12.58 5.95
CA ALA A 64 46.83 12.01 7.19
C ALA A 64 47.26 10.53 7.31
N SER A 65 48.55 10.30 7.45
CA SER A 65 49.09 9.11 8.10
C SER A 65 49.09 9.35 9.61
N GLY A 66 48.17 8.68 10.30
CA GLY A 66 48.01 8.78 11.75
C GLY A 66 46.97 7.80 12.24
N ALA A 67 47.35 6.53 12.26
CA ALA A 67 46.55 5.46 12.84
C ALA A 67 46.26 5.72 14.32
N GLY A 68 44.99 5.56 14.68
CA GLY A 68 44.53 5.37 16.04
C GLY A 68 43.38 4.38 15.98
N ASP A 69 43.69 3.11 16.29
CA ASP A 69 42.74 2.00 16.40
C ASP A 69 41.54 2.38 17.28
N ALA A 70 40.39 2.64 16.65
CA ALA A 70 39.11 2.56 17.32
C ALA A 70 38.53 1.18 17.02
N ALA A 71 38.72 0.29 18.00
CA ALA A 71 38.26 -1.08 18.01
C ALA A 71 36.86 -1.23 17.41
N ALA A 72 36.73 -2.21 16.51
CA ALA A 72 35.46 -2.77 16.08
C ALA A 72 34.67 -3.20 17.32
N GLY A 73 33.78 -2.33 17.78
CA GLY A 73 32.80 -2.65 18.82
C GLY A 73 31.94 -3.79 18.29
N THR A 74 32.21 -4.99 18.76
CA THR A 74 31.39 -6.17 18.54
C THR A 74 30.04 -5.86 19.17
N LEU A 75 29.04 -5.58 18.33
CA LEU A 75 27.66 -5.48 18.77
C LEU A 75 27.30 -6.80 19.44
N ALA A 76 26.83 -6.72 20.68
CA ALA A 76 26.29 -7.88 21.39
C ALA A 76 25.24 -8.58 20.49
N PRO A 77 25.17 -9.92 20.47
CA PRO A 77 24.13 -10.61 19.73
C PRO A 77 22.76 -10.09 20.17
N ALA A 78 21.88 -9.80 19.22
CA ALA A 78 20.50 -9.48 19.54
C ALA A 78 19.91 -10.68 20.29
N ASP A 79 19.46 -10.46 21.52
CA ASP A 79 18.65 -11.43 22.26
C ASP A 79 17.43 -11.83 21.40
N GLY A 80 17.33 -13.11 21.05
CA GLY A 80 16.11 -13.88 20.73
C GLY A 80 15.13 -13.36 19.66
N ASP A 81 14.90 -14.18 18.62
CA ASP A 81 13.74 -14.14 17.69
C ASP A 81 13.60 -12.95 16.72
N GLY A 82 14.62 -12.12 16.49
CA GLY A 82 14.57 -11.02 15.50
C GLY A 82 13.51 -9.93 15.81
N PRO A 83 13.11 -9.06 14.86
CA PRO A 83 12.10 -8.05 15.12
C PRO A 83 10.70 -8.67 15.20
N ALA A 84 9.76 -8.03 15.90
CA ALA A 84 8.35 -8.33 15.72
C ALA A 84 7.97 -8.04 14.25
N LEU A 85 7.02 -8.79 13.70
CA LEU A 85 6.57 -8.59 12.32
C LEU A 85 5.19 -7.93 12.30
N GLY A 86 5.08 -6.88 11.51
CA GLY A 86 3.80 -6.33 11.08
C GLY A 86 3.60 -6.55 9.58
N ILE A 87 2.43 -6.17 9.09
CA ILE A 87 2.10 -6.26 7.67
C ILE A 87 1.24 -5.07 7.25
N ASN A 88 1.55 -4.50 6.09
CA ASN A 88 0.65 -3.56 5.43
C ASN A 88 -0.43 -4.34 4.68
N LEU A 89 -1.68 -3.90 4.81
CA LEU A 89 -2.80 -4.51 4.11
C LEU A 89 -3.04 -3.84 2.77
N THR A 90 -3.18 -4.66 1.74
CA THR A 90 -3.43 -4.26 0.35
C THR A 90 -4.75 -3.51 0.21
N PRO A 91 -4.88 -2.55 -0.74
CA PRO A 91 -6.12 -1.85 -0.97
C PRO A 91 -7.29 -2.81 -1.23
N ILE A 92 -8.46 -2.49 -0.69
CA ILE A 92 -9.68 -3.25 -0.98
C ILE A 92 -10.08 -3.10 -2.45
N SER A 93 -10.13 -4.21 -3.18
CA SER A 93 -10.68 -4.31 -4.53
C SER A 93 -11.22 -5.71 -4.84
N TYR A 94 -11.97 -5.85 -5.93
CA TYR A 94 -12.58 -7.12 -6.30
C TYR A 94 -11.60 -8.19 -6.80
N TRP A 95 -10.35 -7.81 -7.04
CA TRP A 95 -9.28 -8.68 -7.56
C TRP A 95 -8.18 -8.92 -6.53
N THR A 96 -8.31 -8.40 -5.30
CA THR A 96 -7.41 -8.69 -4.18
C THR A 96 -7.94 -9.84 -3.34
N THR A 97 -7.13 -10.32 -2.39
CA THR A 97 -7.55 -11.28 -1.38
C THR A 97 -8.87 -10.88 -0.74
N THR A 98 -9.77 -11.85 -0.59
CA THR A 98 -11.08 -11.61 0.02
C THR A 98 -10.91 -11.37 1.52
N ALA A 99 -10.98 -10.10 1.93
CA ALA A 99 -10.91 -9.72 3.34
C ALA A 99 -12.25 -9.90 4.09
N PHE A 100 -13.38 -9.78 3.39
CA PHE A 100 -14.71 -9.69 3.97
C PHE A 100 -15.60 -10.86 3.55
N ILE A 101 -16.43 -11.36 4.47
CA ILE A 101 -17.43 -12.39 4.16
C ILE A 101 -18.44 -11.87 3.13
N ASP A 102 -18.94 -10.65 3.35
CA ASP A 102 -19.80 -9.94 2.40
C ASP A 102 -18.95 -9.36 1.27
N ARG A 103 -19.07 -9.97 0.08
CA ARG A 103 -18.24 -9.66 -1.08
C ARG A 103 -18.52 -8.29 -1.67
N LEU A 104 -19.68 -7.69 -1.36
CA LEU A 104 -19.96 -6.31 -1.75
C LEU A 104 -19.01 -5.32 -1.08
N LYS A 105 -18.45 -5.64 0.10
CA LYS A 105 -17.47 -4.76 0.78
C LYS A 105 -16.20 -4.54 -0.03
N ALA A 106 -15.90 -5.41 -0.98
CA ALA A 106 -14.79 -5.29 -1.91
C ALA A 106 -15.21 -4.95 -3.34
N SER A 107 -16.47 -4.57 -3.57
CA SER A 107 -16.96 -4.31 -4.93
C SER A 107 -16.39 -3.02 -5.52
N SER A 108 -16.34 -2.96 -6.86
CA SER A 108 -16.21 -1.70 -7.57
C SER A 108 -17.44 -0.80 -7.31
N PRO A 109 -17.35 0.51 -7.63
CA PRO A 109 -18.54 1.34 -7.74
C PRO A 109 -19.56 0.74 -8.72
N TRP A 110 -20.83 1.05 -8.48
CA TRP A 110 -21.92 0.72 -9.38
C TRP A 110 -21.92 1.68 -10.57
N ASP A 111 -21.62 1.17 -11.75
CA ASP A 111 -21.58 1.96 -12.98
C ASP A 111 -22.04 1.15 -14.20
N ARG A 112 -22.08 1.82 -15.34
CA ARG A 112 -22.05 1.20 -16.65
C ARG A 112 -20.96 1.84 -17.49
N HIS A 113 -19.86 1.12 -17.71
CA HIS A 113 -18.72 1.60 -18.52
C HIS A 113 -18.22 2.98 -18.05
N GLY A 114 -18.19 3.19 -16.73
CA GLY A 114 -17.75 4.44 -16.12
C GLY A 114 -18.83 5.53 -16.00
N THR A 115 -20.06 5.29 -16.48
CA THR A 115 -21.21 6.15 -16.16
C THR A 115 -21.81 5.72 -14.83
N PRO A 116 -21.70 6.51 -13.74
CA PRO A 116 -22.13 6.09 -12.41
C PRO A 116 -23.65 5.93 -12.30
N ALA A 117 -24.08 4.96 -11.49
CA ALA A 117 -25.47 4.85 -11.07
C ALA A 117 -25.84 5.96 -10.05
N PRO A 118 -27.12 6.35 -9.95
CA PRO A 118 -27.62 7.07 -8.77
C PRO A 118 -27.49 6.21 -7.52
N LEU A 119 -26.82 6.72 -6.49
CA LEU A 119 -26.57 6.02 -5.22
C LEU A 119 -27.16 6.78 -4.03
N ASP A 120 -27.48 6.05 -2.96
CA ASP A 120 -27.72 6.66 -1.65
C ASP A 120 -26.39 7.01 -0.94
N ALA A 121 -26.48 7.53 0.28
CA ALA A 121 -25.31 7.91 1.08
C ALA A 121 -24.42 6.72 1.50
N LEU A 122 -24.94 5.50 1.47
CA LEU A 122 -24.18 4.27 1.77
C LEU A 122 -23.62 3.63 0.50
N GLY A 123 -23.97 4.11 -0.69
CA GLY A 123 -23.49 3.60 -1.97
C GLY A 123 -24.36 2.50 -2.58
N TYR A 124 -25.61 2.33 -2.13
CA TYR A 124 -26.57 1.41 -2.76
C TYR A 124 -27.29 2.08 -3.95
N PRO A 125 -27.52 1.37 -5.06
CA PRO A 125 -28.25 1.91 -6.20
C PRO A 125 -29.69 2.32 -5.86
N THR A 126 -30.05 3.58 -6.09
CA THR A 126 -31.41 4.11 -5.90
C THR A 126 -32.26 4.07 -7.17
N GLY A 127 -31.63 3.73 -8.30
CA GLY A 127 -32.27 3.59 -9.61
C GLY A 127 -31.21 3.33 -10.67
N LEU A 128 -31.63 3.20 -11.94
CA LEU A 128 -30.68 2.99 -13.04
C LEU A 128 -30.17 4.29 -13.66
N GLY A 129 -30.76 5.45 -13.33
CA GLY A 129 -30.36 6.74 -13.89
C GLY A 129 -30.49 6.83 -15.42
N GLY A 130 -31.48 6.14 -15.99
CA GLY A 130 -31.67 6.04 -17.45
C GLY A 130 -30.75 5.03 -18.15
N LEU A 131 -29.90 4.32 -17.40
CA LEU A 131 -29.09 3.22 -17.93
C LEU A 131 -29.95 1.96 -18.10
N PRO A 132 -29.63 1.07 -19.08
CA PRO A 132 -30.35 -0.19 -19.25
C PRO A 132 -30.14 -1.18 -18.09
N PHE A 133 -28.99 -1.06 -17.41
CA PHE A 133 -28.62 -1.81 -16.22
C PHE A 133 -27.43 -1.09 -15.57
N VAL A 134 -27.18 -1.41 -14.30
CA VAL A 134 -25.99 -1.00 -13.55
C VAL A 134 -25.27 -2.24 -13.03
N ALA A 135 -23.95 -2.18 -12.89
CA ALA A 135 -23.17 -3.33 -12.44
C ALA A 135 -22.05 -2.92 -11.49
N ALA A 136 -21.66 -3.86 -10.63
CA ALA A 136 -20.45 -3.78 -9.83
C ALA A 136 -19.65 -5.07 -9.99
N MET A 137 -18.33 -4.94 -10.12
CA MET A 137 -17.40 -6.07 -10.05
C MET A 137 -17.20 -6.45 -8.58
N LEU A 138 -17.21 -7.74 -8.24
CA LEU A 138 -16.96 -8.23 -6.89
C LEU A 138 -16.10 -9.52 -6.90
N PRO A 139 -15.39 -9.83 -5.80
CA PRO A 139 -14.67 -11.10 -5.70
C PRO A 139 -15.70 -12.24 -5.63
N CYS A 140 -15.56 -13.21 -6.51
CA CYS A 140 -16.51 -14.32 -6.61
C CYS A 140 -15.83 -15.56 -7.19
N GLU A 141 -15.24 -16.36 -6.30
CA GLU A 141 -14.79 -17.71 -6.58
C GLU A 141 -15.96 -18.65 -6.92
N ALA A 142 -15.65 -19.84 -7.43
CA ALA A 142 -16.66 -20.87 -7.66
C ALA A 142 -17.29 -21.33 -6.34
N GLY A 143 -18.59 -21.60 -6.37
CA GLY A 143 -19.37 -22.02 -5.21
C GLY A 143 -20.80 -21.51 -5.24
N THR A 144 -21.54 -21.78 -4.16
CA THR A 144 -22.92 -21.33 -3.99
C THR A 144 -22.95 -20.04 -3.18
N TYR A 145 -23.70 -19.05 -3.64
CA TYR A 145 -23.81 -17.73 -3.03
C TYR A 145 -25.25 -17.38 -2.66
N LEU A 146 -25.39 -16.64 -1.57
CA LEU A 146 -26.62 -16.07 -1.07
C LEU A 146 -26.57 -14.56 -1.29
N LEU A 147 -27.53 -14.04 -2.05
CA LEU A 147 -27.80 -12.60 -2.17
C LEU A 147 -28.99 -12.26 -1.28
N MET A 148 -28.76 -11.51 -0.21
CA MET A 148 -29.79 -11.02 0.71
C MET A 148 -29.99 -9.52 0.50
N HIS A 149 -31.23 -9.06 0.36
CA HIS A 149 -31.58 -7.65 0.23
C HIS A 149 -33.05 -7.41 0.59
N ASP A 150 -33.43 -6.15 0.82
CA ASP A 150 -34.82 -5.73 1.04
C ASP A 150 -35.41 -4.93 -0.14
N GLY A 151 -34.64 -4.73 -1.21
CA GLY A 151 -35.10 -4.12 -2.45
C GLY A 151 -36.04 -5.03 -3.26
N ASP A 152 -36.76 -4.46 -4.21
CA ASP A 152 -37.44 -5.17 -5.29
C ASP A 152 -36.69 -4.87 -6.58
N MET A 153 -35.88 -5.85 -7.02
CA MET A 153 -34.90 -5.69 -8.08
C MET A 153 -34.78 -6.96 -8.94
N ASP A 154 -34.42 -6.78 -10.20
CA ASP A 154 -34.01 -7.87 -11.08
C ASP A 154 -32.48 -7.95 -11.11
N VAL A 155 -31.94 -8.91 -10.36
CA VAL A 155 -30.50 -9.10 -10.18
C VAL A 155 -30.01 -10.35 -10.91
N ARG A 156 -28.89 -10.24 -11.61
CA ARG A 156 -28.17 -11.35 -12.23
C ARG A 156 -26.70 -11.33 -11.84
N LEU A 157 -26.06 -12.50 -11.94
CA LEU A 157 -24.64 -12.67 -11.68
C LEU A 157 -23.95 -13.19 -12.94
N GLN A 158 -22.88 -12.52 -13.36
CA GLN A 158 -22.11 -12.91 -14.53
C GLN A 158 -21.54 -14.32 -14.38
N GLY A 159 -21.98 -15.24 -15.25
CA GLY A 159 -21.59 -16.64 -15.22
C GLY A 159 -22.04 -17.39 -13.95
N GLY A 160 -23.03 -16.87 -13.22
CA GLY A 160 -23.73 -17.56 -12.15
C GLY A 160 -25.13 -17.98 -12.59
N ALA A 161 -25.54 -19.20 -12.26
CA ALA A 161 -26.89 -19.69 -12.49
C ALA A 161 -27.78 -19.39 -11.28
N LEU A 162 -28.94 -18.78 -11.49
CA LEU A 162 -29.96 -18.66 -10.46
C LEU A 162 -30.53 -20.05 -10.16
N VAL A 163 -30.38 -20.54 -8.93
CA VAL A 163 -30.82 -21.89 -8.54
C VAL A 163 -32.12 -21.85 -7.75
N SER A 164 -32.29 -20.88 -6.85
CA SER A 164 -33.52 -20.76 -6.07
C SER A 164 -33.75 -19.34 -5.57
N ARG A 165 -35.01 -19.01 -5.27
CA ARG A 165 -35.41 -17.80 -4.55
C ARG A 165 -36.03 -18.25 -3.23
N ARG A 166 -35.38 -17.92 -2.12
CA ARG A 166 -35.87 -18.14 -0.76
C ARG A 166 -36.54 -16.86 -0.26
N ARG A 167 -37.18 -16.93 0.91
CA ARG A 167 -37.84 -15.78 1.53
C ARG A 167 -36.84 -14.66 1.88
N ASP A 168 -35.62 -15.05 2.24
CA ASP A 168 -34.57 -14.19 2.80
C ASP A 168 -33.35 -14.03 1.86
N ALA A 169 -33.24 -14.84 0.81
CA ALA A 169 -32.10 -14.81 -0.10
C ALA A 169 -32.42 -15.33 -1.50
N VAL A 170 -31.74 -14.77 -2.49
CA VAL A 170 -31.62 -15.33 -3.84
C VAL A 170 -30.33 -16.17 -3.90
N VAL A 171 -30.41 -17.40 -4.42
CA VAL A 171 -29.29 -18.34 -4.43
C VAL A 171 -28.72 -18.47 -5.84
N TYR A 172 -27.42 -18.21 -5.98
CA TYR A 172 -26.67 -18.36 -7.22
C TYR A 172 -25.64 -19.49 -7.09
N GLU A 173 -25.51 -20.29 -8.14
CA GLU A 173 -24.45 -21.28 -8.30
C GLU A 173 -23.43 -20.78 -9.31
N VAL A 174 -22.16 -20.72 -8.90
CA VAL A 174 -21.07 -20.19 -9.71
C VAL A 174 -20.10 -21.31 -10.03
N ARG A 175 -19.88 -21.56 -11.32
CA ARG A 175 -18.95 -22.59 -11.81
C ARG A 175 -17.76 -21.98 -12.54
N GLY A 176 -16.62 -22.64 -12.41
CA GLY A 176 -15.36 -22.28 -13.07
C GLY A 176 -14.63 -21.09 -12.42
N PRO A 177 -13.33 -20.96 -12.69
CA PRO A 177 -12.51 -19.89 -12.15
C PRO A 177 -12.91 -18.52 -12.72
N ALA A 178 -12.75 -17.47 -11.92
CA ALA A 178 -12.92 -16.08 -12.33
C ALA A 178 -11.80 -15.22 -11.71
N PRO A 179 -10.58 -15.26 -12.27
CA PRO A 179 -9.41 -14.60 -11.68
C PRO A 179 -9.55 -13.07 -11.60
N SER A 180 -10.48 -12.47 -12.36
CA SER A 180 -10.78 -11.04 -12.36
C SER A 180 -12.07 -10.69 -11.62
N GLY A 181 -12.62 -11.57 -10.77
CA GLY A 181 -13.94 -11.36 -10.16
C GLY A 181 -15.09 -11.45 -11.19
N ARG A 182 -16.31 -11.13 -10.75
CA ARG A 182 -17.55 -11.22 -11.56
C ARG A 182 -18.43 -10.00 -11.38
N GLN A 183 -19.20 -9.66 -12.40
CA GLN A 183 -20.23 -8.62 -12.30
C GLN A 183 -21.49 -9.15 -11.61
N ILE A 184 -21.92 -8.46 -10.55
CA ILE A 184 -23.32 -8.43 -10.14
C ILE A 184 -24.02 -7.31 -10.91
N ILE A 185 -25.15 -7.62 -11.53
CA ILE A 185 -25.85 -6.76 -12.49
C ILE A 185 -27.28 -6.58 -12.00
N ILE A 186 -27.75 -5.33 -11.98
CA ILE A 186 -29.14 -4.98 -11.69
C ILE A 186 -29.78 -4.43 -12.96
N ASP A 187 -30.74 -5.16 -13.51
CA ASP A 187 -31.48 -4.80 -14.74
C ASP A 187 -32.71 -3.94 -14.45
N ALA A 188 -33.27 -4.00 -13.24
CA ALA A 188 -34.40 -3.18 -12.82
C ALA A 188 -34.39 -2.94 -11.31
N ILE A 189 -34.82 -1.74 -10.90
CA ILE A 189 -35.02 -1.37 -9.48
C ILE A 189 -36.43 -0.78 -9.37
N ARG A 190 -37.35 -1.54 -8.76
CA ARG A 190 -38.72 -1.11 -8.45
C ARG A 190 -38.82 -0.52 -7.05
N LYS A 191 -38.11 -1.13 -6.10
CA LYS A 191 -37.88 -0.59 -4.75
C LYS A 191 -36.37 -0.62 -4.48
N PRO A 192 -35.72 0.55 -4.25
CA PRO A 192 -34.32 0.60 -3.86
C PRO A 192 -34.03 -0.25 -2.61
N PRO A 193 -32.90 -0.98 -2.58
CA PRO A 193 -32.47 -1.66 -1.37
C PRO A 193 -31.93 -0.65 -0.36
N THR A 194 -32.19 -0.91 0.92
CA THR A 194 -31.49 -0.24 2.04
C THR A 194 -30.29 -1.07 2.51
N PHE A 195 -30.26 -2.36 2.16
CA PHE A 195 -29.07 -3.21 2.29
C PHE A 195 -28.98 -4.24 1.17
N MET A 196 -27.75 -4.67 0.88
CA MET A 196 -27.46 -5.85 0.07
C MET A 196 -26.26 -6.57 0.68
N HIS A 197 -26.34 -7.90 0.76
CA HIS A 197 -25.22 -8.76 1.18
C HIS A 197 -25.05 -9.89 0.17
N PHE A 198 -23.83 -10.08 -0.31
CA PHE A 198 -23.49 -11.16 -1.23
C PHE A 198 -22.46 -12.09 -0.58
N ILE A 199 -22.92 -13.27 -0.18
CA ILE A 199 -22.19 -14.13 0.76
C ILE A 199 -21.99 -15.51 0.16
N HIS A 200 -20.77 -16.03 0.25
CA HIS A 200 -20.51 -17.42 -0.08
C HIS A 200 -21.16 -18.33 0.98
N GLN A 201 -21.91 -19.37 0.58
CA GLN A 201 -22.73 -20.19 1.48
C GLN A 201 -21.92 -20.80 2.64
N LYS A 202 -20.66 -21.17 2.38
CA LYS A 202 -19.70 -21.66 3.41
C LYS A 202 -19.53 -20.68 4.59
N ASP A 203 -19.67 -19.38 4.35
CA ASP A 203 -19.45 -18.31 5.33
C ASP A 203 -20.75 -17.79 5.96
N ALA A 204 -21.92 -18.29 5.50
CA ALA A 204 -23.23 -17.76 5.91
C ALA A 204 -23.49 -17.89 7.42
N ALA A 205 -23.04 -18.98 8.05
CA ALA A 205 -23.18 -19.17 9.49
C ALA A 205 -22.34 -18.17 10.31
N ALA A 206 -21.11 -17.90 9.87
CA ALA A 206 -20.24 -16.92 10.52
C ALA A 206 -20.79 -15.50 10.36
N PHE A 207 -21.29 -15.15 9.16
CA PHE A 207 -21.94 -13.87 8.93
C PHE A 207 -23.17 -13.67 9.82
N ALA A 208 -24.02 -14.68 9.98
CA ALA A 208 -25.19 -14.62 10.84
C ALA A 208 -24.84 -14.39 12.33
N GLN A 209 -23.62 -14.74 12.75
CA GLN A 209 -23.08 -14.48 14.09
C GLN A 209 -22.40 -13.10 14.19
N GLY A 210 -22.41 -12.31 13.12
CA GLY A 210 -21.80 -10.98 13.07
C GLY A 210 -20.32 -10.97 12.73
N GLU A 211 -19.73 -12.08 12.29
CA GLU A 211 -18.36 -12.07 11.75
C GLU A 211 -18.31 -11.25 10.45
N ILE A 212 -17.29 -10.40 10.35
CA ILE A 212 -17.11 -9.46 9.24
C ILE A 212 -16.08 -10.03 8.25
N PHE A 213 -15.06 -10.69 8.76
CA PHE A 213 -13.87 -11.06 8.00
C PHE A 213 -13.91 -12.50 7.54
N ALA A 214 -13.41 -12.74 6.32
CA ALA A 214 -13.33 -14.09 5.78
C ALA A 214 -12.40 -14.97 6.65
N PRO A 215 -12.78 -16.20 7.02
CA PRO A 215 -11.95 -17.07 7.86
C PRO A 215 -10.54 -17.31 7.30
N GLU A 216 -10.40 -17.45 5.98
CA GLU A 216 -9.11 -17.65 5.34
C GLU A 216 -8.21 -16.41 5.45
N PHE A 217 -8.79 -15.21 5.37
CA PHE A 217 -8.06 -13.96 5.56
C PHE A 217 -7.57 -13.81 7.00
N LEU A 218 -8.42 -14.14 7.98
CA LEU A 218 -8.01 -14.16 9.39
C LEU A 218 -6.87 -15.15 9.65
N ALA A 219 -6.89 -16.32 9.00
CA ALA A 219 -5.84 -17.31 9.11
C ALA A 219 -4.50 -16.79 8.57
N GLN A 220 -4.49 -16.09 7.42
CA GLN A 220 -3.29 -15.49 6.83
C GLN A 220 -2.66 -14.39 7.69
N LEU A 221 -3.46 -13.69 8.49
CA LEU A 221 -2.99 -12.62 9.36
C LEU A 221 -2.53 -13.11 10.75
N LYS A 222 -2.74 -14.39 11.07
CA LYS A 222 -2.46 -14.93 12.39
C LYS A 222 -0.98 -14.76 12.76
N GLY A 223 -0.73 -14.21 13.94
CA GLY A 223 0.62 -14.09 14.52
C GLY A 223 1.33 -12.78 14.22
N PHE A 224 0.87 -11.98 13.25
CA PHE A 224 1.39 -10.63 13.05
C PHE A 224 1.13 -9.76 14.29
N ASP A 225 2.15 -8.99 14.70
CA ASP A 225 2.07 -8.10 15.85
C ASP A 225 1.30 -6.83 15.53
N THR A 226 1.41 -6.34 14.29
CA THR A 226 0.87 -5.03 13.87
C THR A 226 0.28 -5.12 12.46
N LEU A 227 -0.88 -4.51 12.26
CA LEU A 227 -1.51 -4.31 10.95
C LEU A 227 -1.44 -2.83 10.58
N ARG A 228 -0.75 -2.48 9.48
CA ARG A 228 -0.73 -1.11 8.96
C ARG A 228 -1.79 -0.93 7.88
N PHE A 229 -2.66 0.05 8.09
CA PHE A 229 -3.90 0.26 7.33
C PHE A 229 -3.83 1.40 6.30
N MET A 230 -2.63 1.82 5.89
CA MET A 230 -2.41 2.95 4.99
C MET A 230 -3.27 2.90 3.71
N ASP A 231 -3.32 1.73 3.06
CA ASP A 231 -4.11 1.53 1.83
C ASP A 231 -5.61 1.32 2.09
N TRP A 232 -5.97 0.75 3.23
CA TRP A 232 -7.38 0.64 3.67
C TRP A 232 -7.96 2.01 3.99
N MET A 233 -7.14 2.94 4.48
CA MET A 233 -7.52 4.35 4.71
C MET A 233 -7.44 5.22 3.45
N ARG A 234 -6.92 4.70 2.33
CA ARG A 234 -6.65 5.47 1.10
C ARG A 234 -5.84 6.74 1.39
N THR A 235 -4.79 6.62 2.21
CA THR A 235 -4.03 7.77 2.73
C THR A 235 -3.30 8.57 1.64
N ASN A 236 -2.68 7.88 0.67
CA ASN A 236 -1.95 8.52 -0.41
C ASN A 236 -2.88 9.37 -1.29
N GLY A 237 -2.59 10.66 -1.45
CA GLY A 237 -3.43 11.58 -2.24
C GLY A 237 -4.84 11.82 -1.68
N SER A 238 -5.12 11.39 -0.45
CA SER A 238 -6.44 11.48 0.17
C SER A 238 -6.99 12.91 0.18
N GLN A 239 -8.26 13.06 -0.18
CA GLN A 239 -8.99 14.33 -0.06
C GLN A 239 -9.79 14.43 1.25
N VAL A 240 -9.65 13.44 2.14
CA VAL A 240 -10.36 13.41 3.42
C VAL A 240 -9.80 14.46 4.37
N SER A 241 -10.69 15.30 4.91
CA SER A 241 -10.36 16.31 5.91
C SER A 241 -11.06 16.09 7.25
N ASP A 242 -12.36 15.78 7.26
CA ASP A 242 -13.14 15.70 8.50
C ASP A 242 -14.25 14.63 8.49
N THR A 243 -14.24 13.70 7.55
CA THR A 243 -15.26 12.64 7.42
C THR A 243 -14.64 11.25 7.43
N PHE A 244 -15.36 10.30 8.02
CA PHE A 244 -14.98 8.89 8.01
C PHE A 244 -15.92 8.10 7.10
N PRO A 245 -15.43 7.04 6.41
CA PRO A 245 -16.30 6.07 5.77
C PRO A 245 -17.29 5.46 6.77
N ALA A 246 -18.53 5.24 6.35
CA ALA A 246 -19.56 4.66 7.21
C ALA A 246 -19.41 3.14 7.31
N VAL A 247 -19.62 2.57 8.51
CA VAL A 247 -19.69 1.12 8.74
C VAL A 247 -20.78 0.44 7.90
N GLY A 248 -21.86 1.16 7.58
CA GLY A 248 -22.95 0.66 6.74
C GLY A 248 -22.66 0.70 5.23
N ALA A 249 -21.54 1.28 4.78
CA ALA A 249 -21.28 1.49 3.36
C ALA A 249 -21.33 0.18 2.55
N CYS A 250 -21.93 0.21 1.38
CA CYS A 250 -22.07 -0.91 0.45
C CYS A 250 -20.69 -1.50 0.11
N SER A 251 -19.71 -0.65 -0.18
CA SER A 251 -18.32 -1.03 -0.47
C SER A 251 -17.34 -0.21 0.38
N TYR A 252 -16.25 -0.85 0.79
CA TYR A 252 -15.12 -0.19 1.46
C TYR A 252 -13.95 0.09 0.50
N ALA A 253 -14.13 -0.12 -0.81
CA ALA A 253 -13.12 0.30 -1.79
C ALA A 253 -12.74 1.79 -1.68
N PRO A 254 -13.64 2.74 -1.35
CA PRO A 254 -13.25 4.14 -1.12
C PRO A 254 -12.50 4.40 0.19
N GLY A 255 -12.51 3.45 1.13
CA GLY A 255 -11.92 3.56 2.45
C GLY A 255 -12.64 2.68 3.47
N VAL A 256 -11.87 2.00 4.33
CA VAL A 256 -12.40 1.15 5.40
C VAL A 256 -12.63 2.00 6.67
N PRO A 257 -13.78 1.87 7.35
CA PRO A 257 -14.05 2.57 8.61
C PRO A 257 -13.05 2.20 9.72
N VAL A 258 -12.76 3.15 10.61
CA VAL A 258 -11.82 2.97 11.73
C VAL A 258 -12.27 1.85 12.65
N GLU A 259 -13.56 1.74 12.90
CA GLU A 259 -14.19 0.72 13.73
C GLU A 259 -13.99 -0.68 13.13
N VAL A 260 -14.03 -0.81 11.80
CA VAL A 260 -13.79 -2.09 11.11
C VAL A 260 -12.32 -2.46 11.19
N MET A 261 -11.40 -1.52 10.97
CA MET A 261 -9.95 -1.75 11.13
C MET A 261 -9.58 -2.16 12.56
N ALA A 262 -10.17 -1.49 13.56
CA ALA A 262 -9.99 -1.82 14.97
C ALA A 262 -10.54 -3.21 15.30
N LYS A 263 -11.72 -3.58 14.78
CA LYS A 263 -12.29 -4.93 14.91
C LYS A 263 -11.37 -6.00 14.33
N LEU A 264 -10.76 -5.78 13.16
CA LEU A 264 -9.80 -6.74 12.59
C LEU A 264 -8.60 -6.93 13.51
N ALA A 265 -7.99 -5.83 13.95
CA ALA A 265 -6.82 -5.86 14.81
C ALA A 265 -7.11 -6.58 16.13
N ALA A 266 -8.25 -6.29 16.77
CA ALA A 266 -8.71 -7.00 17.96
C ALA A 266 -8.96 -8.49 17.69
N ARG A 267 -9.56 -8.84 16.54
CA ARG A 267 -9.90 -10.22 16.16
C ARG A 267 -8.69 -11.15 16.04
N ILE A 268 -7.52 -10.61 15.71
CA ILE A 268 -6.27 -11.37 15.59
C ILE A 268 -5.23 -11.06 16.69
N GLY A 269 -5.54 -10.14 17.61
CA GLY A 269 -4.62 -9.71 18.67
C GLY A 269 -3.43 -8.87 18.18
N ALA A 270 -3.60 -8.12 17.08
CA ALA A 270 -2.58 -7.23 16.54
C ALA A 270 -2.82 -5.77 16.93
N ARG A 271 -1.77 -4.94 16.89
CA ARG A 271 -1.86 -3.49 17.00
C ARG A 271 -2.33 -2.88 15.69
N PRO A 272 -3.36 -2.03 15.67
CA PRO A 272 -3.70 -1.29 14.47
C PRO A 272 -2.75 -0.09 14.30
N TRP A 273 -2.20 0.10 13.10
CA TRP A 273 -1.41 1.27 12.73
C TRP A 273 -2.14 2.07 11.64
N LEU A 274 -2.62 3.25 12.03
CA LEU A 274 -3.42 4.14 11.19
C LEU A 274 -2.60 5.33 10.68
N CYS A 275 -2.84 5.70 9.42
CA CYS A 275 -2.14 6.80 8.75
C CYS A 275 -3.13 7.95 8.50
N VAL A 276 -3.00 9.04 9.25
CA VAL A 276 -3.85 10.22 9.21
C VAL A 276 -3.76 10.89 7.83
N PRO A 277 -4.88 11.13 7.11
CA PRO A 277 -4.86 11.88 5.86
C PRO A 277 -4.17 13.24 6.01
N HIS A 278 -3.41 13.68 5.00
CA HIS A 278 -2.62 14.91 5.08
C HIS A 278 -3.48 16.20 5.21
N LEU A 279 -4.76 16.14 4.81
CA LEU A 279 -5.72 17.23 4.96
C LEU A 279 -6.56 17.14 6.23
N ALA A 280 -6.33 16.12 7.07
CA ALA A 280 -7.12 15.88 8.26
C ALA A 280 -7.01 17.02 9.29
N THR A 281 -8.16 17.48 9.77
CA THR A 281 -8.26 18.51 10.82
C THR A 281 -7.89 17.92 12.19
N ASP A 282 -7.69 18.79 13.18
CA ASP A 282 -7.53 18.35 14.58
C ASP A 282 -8.79 17.65 15.09
N ALA A 283 -9.97 18.09 14.67
CA ALA A 283 -11.24 17.47 15.02
C ALA A 283 -11.32 16.01 14.49
N TYR A 284 -10.87 15.77 13.25
CA TYR A 284 -10.75 14.42 12.71
C TYR A 284 -9.82 13.56 13.56
N VAL A 285 -8.63 14.07 13.88
CA VAL A 285 -7.62 13.33 14.66
C VAL A 285 -8.15 12.99 16.05
N THR A 286 -8.79 13.94 16.73
CA THR A 286 -9.41 13.72 18.04
C THR A 286 -10.48 12.63 17.98
N ARG A 287 -11.41 12.69 17.01
CA ARG A 287 -12.44 11.64 16.85
C ARG A 287 -11.84 10.29 16.51
N MET A 288 -10.77 10.24 15.71
CA MET A 288 -10.04 9.00 15.42
C MET A 288 -9.46 8.39 16.70
N ILE A 289 -8.82 9.20 17.55
CA ILE A 289 -8.27 8.78 18.85
C ILE A 289 -9.39 8.26 19.77
N GLU A 290 -10.53 8.96 19.82
CA GLU A 290 -11.70 8.53 20.61
C GLU A 290 -12.24 7.17 20.14
N MET A 291 -12.38 6.97 18.83
CA MET A 291 -12.82 5.70 18.25
C MET A 291 -11.86 4.55 18.57
N LEU A 292 -10.55 4.78 18.49
CA LEU A 292 -9.54 3.79 18.83
C LEU A 292 -9.55 3.45 20.32
N ARG A 293 -9.73 4.44 21.20
CA ARG A 293 -9.89 4.22 22.63
C ARG A 293 -11.15 3.42 22.95
N ALA A 294 -12.27 3.77 22.31
CA ALA A 294 -13.55 3.08 22.50
C ALA A 294 -13.51 1.62 22.01
N ALA A 295 -12.77 1.33 20.95
CA ALA A 295 -12.57 -0.04 20.48
C ALA A 295 -11.79 -0.92 21.48
N GLY A 296 -10.96 -0.31 22.34
CA GLY A 296 -10.13 -1.02 23.31
C GLY A 296 -9.10 -1.96 22.66
N GLY A 297 -8.53 -2.86 23.45
CA GLY A 297 -7.57 -3.86 22.97
C GLY A 297 -6.11 -3.38 22.99
N VAL A 298 -5.36 -3.71 21.94
CA VAL A 298 -3.91 -3.45 21.88
C VAL A 298 -3.64 -2.00 21.50
N THR A 299 -2.59 -1.42 22.09
CA THR A 299 -2.18 -0.03 21.90
C THR A 299 -1.97 0.33 20.42
N PRO A 300 -2.75 1.28 19.86
CA PRO A 300 -2.71 1.61 18.43
C PRO A 300 -1.53 2.53 18.09
N TYR A 301 -1.11 2.49 16.83
CA TYR A 301 -0.14 3.40 16.22
C TYR A 301 -0.85 4.47 15.38
N ILE A 302 -0.36 5.71 15.46
CA ILE A 302 -0.82 6.84 14.64
C ILE A 302 0.37 7.46 13.92
N GLU A 303 0.27 7.55 12.60
CA GLU A 303 1.26 8.18 11.71
C GLU A 303 0.62 9.36 10.99
N TYR A 304 1.36 10.47 10.84
CA TYR A 304 0.91 11.56 9.98
C TYR A 304 1.20 11.24 8.51
N SER A 305 0.14 10.89 7.77
CA SER A 305 0.16 10.56 6.34
C SER A 305 1.11 9.41 5.99
N ASN A 306 1.69 9.43 4.78
CA ASN A 306 2.62 8.44 4.26
C ASN A 306 3.65 9.14 3.37
N GLU A 307 4.94 8.82 3.51
CA GLU A 307 6.03 9.35 2.68
C GLU A 307 5.93 10.85 2.36
N VAL A 308 5.74 11.68 3.39
CA VAL A 308 5.65 13.15 3.22
C VAL A 308 6.98 13.76 2.72
N TRP A 309 8.02 12.95 2.62
CA TRP A 309 9.31 13.26 2.03
C TRP A 309 9.35 13.07 0.49
N ASN A 310 8.39 12.35 -0.11
CA ASN A 310 8.37 11.92 -1.51
C ASN A 310 7.47 12.80 -2.38
N LEU A 311 8.06 13.74 -3.12
CA LEU A 311 7.34 14.72 -3.96
C LEU A 311 6.54 14.10 -5.13
N GLY A 312 6.67 12.80 -5.39
CA GLY A 312 5.76 12.06 -6.26
C GLY A 312 4.33 12.03 -5.73
N PHE A 313 4.16 12.10 -4.41
CA PHE A 313 2.86 12.12 -3.77
C PHE A 313 2.34 13.52 -3.44
N GLU A 314 1.00 13.65 -3.44
CA GLU A 314 0.37 14.94 -3.16
C GLU A 314 0.60 15.42 -1.73
N GLN A 315 0.62 14.52 -0.74
CA GLN A 315 0.87 14.89 0.65
C GLN A 315 2.24 15.56 0.87
N ALA A 316 3.29 15.11 0.16
CA ALA A 316 4.61 15.71 0.25
C ALA A 316 4.64 17.09 -0.42
N ARG A 317 4.00 17.24 -1.58
CA ARG A 317 3.84 18.54 -2.24
C ARG A 317 3.01 19.49 -1.40
N TYR A 318 1.95 19.01 -0.75
CA TYR A 318 1.16 19.76 0.22
C TYR A 318 2.06 20.25 1.36
N ALA A 319 2.82 19.37 1.99
CA ALA A 319 3.73 19.75 3.07
C ALA A 319 4.76 20.79 2.63
N GLN A 320 5.32 20.66 1.42
CA GLN A 320 6.22 21.65 0.84
C GLN A 320 5.55 23.02 0.66
N ARG A 321 4.31 23.06 0.15
CA ARG A 321 3.54 24.31 0.01
C ARG A 321 3.21 24.92 1.37
N GLN A 322 2.82 24.09 2.35
CA GLN A 322 2.48 24.56 3.69
C GLN A 322 3.70 25.09 4.45
N ALA A 323 4.87 24.46 4.28
CA ALA A 323 6.14 24.94 4.82
C ALA A 323 6.50 26.32 4.25
N ALA A 324 6.45 26.46 2.92
CA ALA A 324 6.74 27.71 2.24
C ALA A 324 5.79 28.84 2.64
N ALA A 325 4.49 28.53 2.75
CA ALA A 325 3.48 29.51 3.16
C ALA A 325 3.64 29.96 4.62
N ARG A 326 4.09 29.09 5.51
CA ARG A 326 4.23 29.40 6.96
C ARG A 326 5.53 30.09 7.32
N TRP A 327 6.63 29.70 6.67
CA TRP A 327 7.97 30.07 7.11
C TRP A 327 8.86 30.63 6.00
N GLY A 328 8.27 30.92 4.83
CA GLY A 328 8.95 31.53 3.70
C GLY A 328 9.43 30.52 2.66
N ALA A 329 9.59 31.00 1.42
CA ALA A 329 10.03 30.21 0.29
C ALA A 329 11.37 29.50 0.58
N GLY A 330 11.50 28.24 0.12
CA GLY A 330 12.69 27.42 0.35
C GLY A 330 12.66 26.60 1.65
N THR A 331 11.70 26.81 2.55
CA THR A 331 11.55 25.96 3.74
C THR A 331 11.16 24.54 3.34
N SER A 332 11.90 23.53 3.82
CA SER A 332 11.64 22.11 3.52
C SER A 332 10.26 21.66 4.00
N GLY A 333 9.57 20.86 3.19
CA GLY A 333 8.36 20.13 3.59
C GLY A 333 8.56 19.20 4.79
N ASP A 334 9.78 18.74 5.06
CA ASP A 334 10.10 17.92 6.24
C ASP A 334 9.85 18.67 7.55
N ILE A 335 10.05 20.00 7.56
CA ILE A 335 9.73 20.86 8.72
C ILE A 335 8.22 20.89 8.93
N PHE A 336 7.42 20.99 7.86
CA PHE A 336 5.97 20.93 8.00
C PHE A 336 5.49 19.55 8.42
N TYR A 337 6.10 18.47 7.91
CA TYR A 337 5.81 17.11 8.34
C TYR A 337 6.02 16.96 9.86
N GLY A 338 7.20 17.32 10.36
CA GLY A 338 7.49 17.27 11.80
C GLY A 338 6.57 18.16 12.62
N PHE A 339 6.23 19.35 12.11
CA PHE A 339 5.28 20.25 12.76
C PHE A 339 3.90 19.64 12.89
N ARG A 340 3.35 19.07 11.81
CA ARG A 340 2.01 18.48 11.85
C ARG A 340 1.98 17.18 12.66
N ALA A 341 3.02 16.36 12.57
CA ALA A 341 3.18 15.18 13.43
C ALA A 341 3.25 15.57 14.91
N GLY A 342 3.97 16.66 15.25
CA GLY A 342 4.03 17.19 16.62
C GLY A 342 2.68 17.68 17.15
N GLN A 343 1.84 18.31 16.31
CA GLN A 343 0.48 18.68 16.70
C GLN A 343 -0.38 17.44 17.01
N ILE A 344 -0.30 16.41 16.18
CA ILE A 344 -1.01 15.14 16.38
C ILE A 344 -0.52 14.44 17.67
N ALA A 345 0.79 14.42 17.91
CA ALA A 345 1.39 13.86 19.11
C ALA A 345 0.87 14.56 20.39
N ARG A 346 0.72 15.89 20.34
CA ARG A 346 0.12 16.66 21.44
C ARG A 346 -1.36 16.32 21.69
N LEU A 347 -2.15 16.15 20.63
CA LEU A 347 -3.55 15.71 20.75
C LEU A 347 -3.66 14.30 21.34
N ALA A 348 -2.69 13.43 21.07
CA ALA A 348 -2.67 12.06 21.55
C ALA A 348 -2.16 11.90 23.00
N ARG A 349 -1.75 12.96 23.69
CA ARG A 349 -1.27 12.87 25.09
C ARG A 349 -2.33 12.27 26.01
N GLY A 350 -1.93 11.30 26.83
CA GLY A 350 -2.85 10.59 27.75
C GLY A 350 -3.91 9.72 27.06
N SER A 351 -3.92 9.66 25.72
CA SER A 351 -4.88 8.86 24.97
C SER A 351 -4.58 7.36 25.02
N GLY A 352 -3.33 6.99 25.26
CA GLY A 352 -2.82 5.64 25.08
C GLY A 352 -2.38 5.33 23.64
N CYS A 353 -2.65 6.19 22.64
CA CYS A 353 -2.16 5.99 21.28
C CYS A 353 -0.65 6.26 21.17
N ARG A 354 0.04 5.49 20.34
CA ARG A 354 1.48 5.61 20.05
C ARG A 354 1.68 6.40 18.76
N VAL A 355 2.10 7.66 18.86
CA VAL A 355 2.40 8.46 17.67
C VAL A 355 3.82 8.16 17.18
N VAL A 356 3.98 7.94 15.87
CA VAL A 356 5.26 7.61 15.25
C VAL A 356 5.71 8.72 14.30
N ILE A 357 7.03 8.85 14.16
CA ILE A 357 7.66 9.87 13.32
C ILE A 357 8.93 9.32 12.68
N GLY A 358 9.29 9.81 11.50
CA GLY A 358 10.43 9.27 10.77
C GLY A 358 11.01 10.22 9.74
N THR A 359 11.87 9.66 8.89
CA THR A 359 12.46 10.37 7.76
C THR A 359 12.65 9.43 6.57
N GLN A 360 13.11 9.96 5.44
CA GLN A 360 13.52 9.13 4.32
C GLN A 360 14.75 8.28 4.70
N THR A 361 14.64 6.96 4.59
CA THR A 361 15.64 5.98 5.04
C THR A 361 17.08 6.30 4.59
N VAL A 362 17.27 6.57 3.29
CA VAL A 362 18.61 6.77 2.69
C VAL A 362 19.12 8.21 2.79
N SER A 363 18.33 9.11 3.38
CA SER A 363 18.71 10.52 3.61
C SER A 363 18.57 10.88 5.08
N PRO A 364 19.35 10.26 5.99
CA PRO A 364 19.23 10.47 7.43
C PRO A 364 19.42 11.93 7.86
N HIS A 365 20.17 12.72 7.10
CA HIS A 365 20.35 14.16 7.33
C HIS A 365 19.04 14.97 7.31
N ARG A 366 17.97 14.44 6.70
CA ARG A 366 16.65 15.10 6.70
C ARG A 366 15.98 15.08 8.08
N ALA A 367 16.45 14.22 9.01
CA ALA A 367 15.91 14.14 10.37
C ALA A 367 15.95 15.48 11.12
N ASP A 368 16.99 16.29 10.90
CA ASP A 368 17.13 17.59 11.57
C ASP A 368 15.97 18.54 11.24
N ALA A 369 15.53 18.54 9.97
CA ALA A 369 14.39 19.32 9.53
C ALA A 369 13.07 18.82 10.15
N VAL A 370 12.92 17.50 10.30
CA VAL A 370 11.75 16.90 10.97
C VAL A 370 11.69 17.34 12.44
N TRP A 371 12.80 17.23 13.18
CA TRP A 371 12.85 17.63 14.59
C TRP A 371 12.70 19.14 14.79
N GLU A 372 13.19 19.96 13.86
CA GLU A 372 12.87 21.39 13.80
C GLU A 372 11.36 21.63 13.73
N GLY A 373 10.66 20.90 12.87
CA GLY A 373 9.21 20.92 12.79
C GLY A 373 8.54 20.57 14.12
N VAL A 374 8.95 19.47 14.75
CA VAL A 374 8.42 18.99 16.04
C VAL A 374 8.51 20.08 17.11
N ARG A 375 9.68 20.72 17.23
CA ARG A 375 9.91 21.81 18.19
C ARG A 375 9.02 23.03 17.90
N ARG A 376 8.83 23.40 16.63
CA ARG A 376 7.90 24.47 16.23
C ARG A 376 6.45 24.19 16.61
N ALA A 377 6.06 22.91 16.73
CA ALA A 377 4.73 22.52 17.19
C ALA A 377 4.57 22.56 18.72
N GLY A 378 5.65 22.84 19.47
CA GLY A 378 5.68 22.72 20.94
C GLY A 378 5.62 21.26 21.42
N ALA A 379 6.03 20.32 20.57
CA ALA A 379 6.19 18.91 20.90
C ALA A 379 7.68 18.59 21.12
N SER A 380 7.96 17.40 21.64
CA SER A 380 9.29 16.87 21.90
C SER A 380 9.36 15.38 21.54
N GLU A 381 10.56 14.82 21.59
CA GLU A 381 10.83 13.39 21.44
C GLU A 381 9.95 12.53 22.37
N ARG A 382 9.64 13.03 23.58
CA ARG A 382 8.81 12.33 24.58
C ARG A 382 7.36 12.16 24.15
N ASP A 383 6.91 12.90 23.14
CA ASP A 383 5.56 12.79 22.58
C ASP A 383 5.46 11.67 21.53
N PHE A 384 6.60 11.09 21.10
CA PHE A 384 6.65 10.04 20.10
C PHE A 384 7.04 8.70 20.71
N ALA A 385 6.52 7.63 20.12
CA ALA A 385 6.70 6.27 20.58
C ALA A 385 7.91 5.60 19.92
N ASP A 386 8.08 5.78 18.60
CA ASP A 386 9.05 5.07 17.79
C ASP A 386 9.51 5.94 16.60
N TRP A 387 10.74 5.70 16.13
CA TRP A 387 11.33 6.29 14.92
C TRP A 387 11.14 5.35 13.74
N ILE A 388 10.47 5.81 12.68
CA ILE A 388 10.06 4.96 11.55
C ILE A 388 10.88 5.20 10.27
N ILE A 389 11.18 4.11 9.56
CA ILE A 389 11.85 4.11 8.25
C ILE A 389 11.22 3.07 7.31
N ALA A 390 11.54 3.12 6.02
CA ALA A 390 11.32 2.00 5.10
C ALA A 390 12.57 1.10 5.06
N ALA A 391 12.41 -0.22 5.09
CA ALA A 391 13.50 -1.21 5.18
C ALA A 391 13.58 -2.10 3.93
N TYR A 392 13.66 -1.48 2.75
CA TYR A 392 13.69 -2.18 1.46
C TYR A 392 15.07 -2.65 1.05
N VAL A 393 15.09 -3.78 0.34
CA VAL A 393 16.24 -4.25 -0.43
C VAL A 393 15.82 -4.41 -1.88
N THR A 394 16.58 -3.79 -2.78
CA THR A 394 16.34 -3.81 -4.22
C THR A 394 17.60 -4.18 -5.02
N GLY A 395 18.75 -4.33 -4.35
CA GLY A 395 20.04 -4.61 -4.97
C GLY A 395 20.45 -3.48 -5.89
N THR A 396 21.01 -3.82 -7.05
CA THR A 396 21.12 -2.89 -8.19
C THR A 396 20.02 -3.13 -9.24
N LEU A 397 19.03 -3.98 -8.93
CA LEU A 397 18.01 -4.46 -9.87
C LEU A 397 16.98 -3.39 -10.26
N THR A 398 16.99 -2.22 -9.62
CA THR A 398 16.02 -1.15 -9.88
C THR A 398 16.46 -0.08 -10.88
N ASP A 399 17.70 -0.05 -11.37
CA ASP A 399 18.12 0.87 -12.44
C ASP A 399 18.20 0.12 -13.78
N ALA A 400 17.86 0.76 -14.92
CA ALA A 400 18.11 0.21 -16.26
C ALA A 400 19.59 -0.11 -16.50
N ARG A 401 20.50 0.48 -15.72
CA ARG A 401 21.94 0.19 -15.70
C ARG A 401 22.34 -0.97 -14.77
N GLY A 402 21.37 -1.60 -14.10
CA GLY A 402 21.55 -2.68 -13.14
C GLY A 402 21.71 -4.09 -13.74
N PRO A 403 21.85 -5.13 -12.90
CA PRO A 403 22.00 -6.53 -13.31
C PRO A 403 20.76 -7.02 -14.06
N THR A 404 19.61 -6.36 -13.91
CA THR A 404 18.39 -6.67 -14.64
C THR A 404 18.63 -6.80 -16.15
N ALA A 405 19.45 -5.91 -16.75
CA ALA A 405 19.75 -5.97 -18.19
C ALA A 405 20.62 -7.18 -18.58
N SER A 406 21.48 -7.68 -17.67
CA SER A 406 22.42 -8.80 -17.93
C SER A 406 21.94 -10.15 -17.41
N LEU A 407 21.11 -10.18 -16.36
CA LEU A 407 20.62 -11.38 -15.69
C LEU A 407 19.26 -11.83 -16.24
N ALA A 408 18.37 -10.89 -16.57
CA ALA A 408 17.01 -11.24 -17.02
C ALA A 408 16.99 -12.06 -18.32
N PRO A 409 17.82 -11.79 -19.37
CA PRO A 409 17.86 -12.64 -20.56
C PRO A 409 18.30 -14.08 -20.29
N ARG A 410 19.05 -14.31 -19.22
CA ARG A 410 19.56 -15.64 -18.81
C ARG A 410 18.66 -16.30 -17.75
N ASN A 411 17.66 -15.58 -17.24
CA ASN A 411 16.85 -15.97 -16.09
C ASN A 411 17.71 -16.41 -14.89
N ASP A 412 18.81 -15.69 -14.64
CA ASP A 412 19.82 -16.04 -13.64
C ASP A 412 19.41 -15.57 -12.24
N ILE A 413 18.56 -16.37 -11.60
CA ILE A 413 17.97 -16.07 -10.29
C ILE A 413 19.04 -16.07 -9.19
N ASP A 414 20.00 -17.01 -9.22
CA ASP A 414 21.02 -17.13 -8.18
C ASP A 414 21.95 -15.91 -8.15
N ALA A 415 22.38 -15.41 -9.32
CA ALA A 415 23.15 -14.17 -9.40
C ALA A 415 22.34 -12.95 -8.93
N ALA A 416 21.02 -12.94 -9.15
CA ALA A 416 20.15 -11.87 -8.66
C ALA A 416 20.02 -11.91 -7.13
N ILE A 417 19.93 -13.11 -6.53
CA ILE A 417 19.93 -13.28 -5.07
C ILE A 417 21.27 -12.86 -4.47
N ASP A 418 22.40 -13.25 -5.09
CA ASP A 418 23.74 -12.80 -4.68
C ASP A 418 23.85 -11.26 -4.71
N ASN A 419 23.36 -10.63 -5.79
CA ASN A 419 23.32 -9.17 -5.90
C ASN A 419 22.49 -8.51 -4.79
N LEU A 420 21.31 -9.06 -4.49
CA LEU A 420 20.43 -8.55 -3.43
C LEU A 420 21.07 -8.64 -2.04
N LEU A 421 21.94 -9.62 -1.82
CA LEU A 421 22.66 -9.80 -0.56
C LEU A 421 23.92 -8.91 -0.49
N HIS A 422 24.69 -8.84 -1.58
CA HIS A 422 26.10 -8.47 -1.50
C HIS A 422 26.52 -7.25 -2.33
N ALA A 423 25.67 -6.73 -3.24
CA ALA A 423 26.09 -5.62 -4.10
C ALA A 423 26.46 -4.36 -3.30
N ASP A 424 27.66 -3.82 -3.51
CA ASP A 424 28.23 -2.71 -2.75
C ASP A 424 28.53 -1.46 -3.60
N GLY A 425 28.25 -1.53 -4.91
CA GLY A 425 28.43 -0.41 -5.84
C GLY A 425 27.59 0.82 -5.49
N ALA A 426 27.99 1.98 -6.00
CA ALA A 426 27.29 3.23 -5.76
C ALA A 426 25.80 3.15 -6.15
N GLY A 427 24.92 3.46 -5.19
CA GLY A 427 23.47 3.39 -5.38
C GLY A 427 22.85 2.01 -5.20
N ALA A 428 23.63 0.97 -4.88
CA ALA A 428 23.08 -0.33 -4.54
C ALA A 428 22.29 -0.28 -3.22
N MET A 429 21.10 -0.89 -3.22
CA MET A 429 20.28 -1.11 -2.03
C MET A 429 20.23 -2.62 -1.71
N SER A 430 21.39 -3.24 -1.53
CA SER A 430 21.53 -4.63 -1.09
C SER A 430 21.44 -4.73 0.43
N VAL A 431 21.38 -5.95 0.98
CA VAL A 431 21.49 -6.15 2.44
C VAL A 431 22.79 -5.54 2.99
N ALA A 432 23.91 -5.72 2.28
CA ALA A 432 25.21 -5.20 2.70
C ALA A 432 25.23 -3.67 2.83
N THR A 433 24.68 -2.94 1.84
CA THR A 433 24.65 -1.46 1.90
C THR A 433 23.59 -0.94 2.87
N MET A 434 22.41 -1.58 2.91
CA MET A 434 21.32 -1.18 3.79
C MET A 434 21.64 -1.41 5.27
N ALA A 435 22.49 -2.38 5.62
CA ALA A 435 22.94 -2.58 7.00
C ALA A 435 23.63 -1.33 7.59
N ALA A 436 24.42 -0.60 6.81
CA ALA A 436 25.02 0.66 7.24
C ALA A 436 23.98 1.77 7.41
N VAL A 437 23.01 1.84 6.49
CA VAL A 437 21.90 2.80 6.56
C VAL A 437 21.04 2.55 7.80
N TYR A 438 20.70 1.30 8.10
CA TYR A 438 19.95 0.94 9.30
C TYR A 438 20.69 1.31 10.57
N ARG A 439 22.01 1.04 10.66
CA ARG A 439 22.81 1.47 11.81
C ARG A 439 22.72 2.97 12.04
N ARG A 440 22.82 3.78 10.99
CA ARG A 440 22.68 5.24 11.09
C ARG A 440 21.29 5.66 11.56
N GLN A 441 20.24 5.01 11.08
CA GLN A 441 18.87 5.27 11.54
C GLN A 441 18.65 4.83 12.99
N GLY A 442 19.27 3.72 13.42
CA GLY A 442 19.27 3.26 14.80
C GLY A 442 20.01 4.20 15.76
N GLU A 443 21.10 4.83 15.31
CA GLU A 443 21.79 5.90 16.04
C GLU A 443 20.87 7.12 16.26
N ILE A 444 20.15 7.55 15.23
CA ILE A 444 19.17 8.64 15.33
C ILE A 444 18.06 8.26 16.32
N ALA A 445 17.45 7.09 16.18
CA ALA A 445 16.41 6.63 17.10
C ALA A 445 16.89 6.65 18.56
N ARG A 446 18.08 6.11 18.82
CA ARG A 446 18.68 6.06 20.17
C ARG A 446 18.99 7.45 20.72
N ALA A 447 19.49 8.37 19.90
CA ALA A 447 19.80 9.75 20.31
C ALA A 447 18.56 10.49 20.82
N HIS A 448 17.37 10.13 20.33
CA HIS A 448 16.08 10.68 20.76
C HIS A 448 15.32 9.77 21.73
N GLY A 449 15.93 8.68 22.22
CA GLY A 449 15.28 7.74 23.15
C GLY A 449 14.14 6.92 22.55
N LEU A 450 14.11 6.78 21.23
CA LEU A 450 13.08 6.05 20.48
C LEU A 450 13.59 4.67 20.03
N LYS A 451 12.66 3.75 19.72
CA LYS A 451 12.98 2.49 19.06
C LYS A 451 12.94 2.67 17.54
N LEU A 452 13.75 1.89 16.83
CA LEU A 452 13.73 1.85 15.37
C LEU A 452 12.64 0.87 14.90
N VAL A 453 11.76 1.34 14.02
CA VAL A 453 10.65 0.56 13.46
C VAL A 453 10.60 0.73 11.95
N ALA A 454 10.28 -0.33 11.21
CA ALA A 454 10.05 -0.23 9.77
C ALA A 454 8.54 -0.14 9.51
N TYR A 455 8.08 0.92 8.83
CA TYR A 455 6.67 1.06 8.42
C TYR A 455 6.33 0.23 7.18
N GLU A 456 7.35 -0.13 6.40
CA GLU A 456 7.32 -1.06 5.28
C GLU A 456 8.74 -1.55 4.98
N GLY A 457 8.89 -2.63 4.21
CA GLY A 457 10.21 -3.13 3.85
C GLY A 457 10.20 -4.53 3.25
N ASN A 458 11.39 -5.13 3.22
CA ASN A 458 11.76 -6.41 2.60
C ASN A 458 12.07 -6.29 1.09
N LEU A 459 12.14 -7.42 0.39
CA LEU A 459 12.43 -7.47 -1.04
C LEU A 459 11.42 -6.64 -1.84
N HIS A 460 11.91 -5.66 -2.58
CA HIS A 460 11.07 -4.77 -3.38
C HIS A 460 11.63 -4.63 -4.81
N LEU A 461 11.18 -5.52 -5.68
CA LEU A 461 11.54 -5.53 -7.10
C LEU A 461 10.41 -4.91 -7.91
N ASN A 462 10.58 -3.66 -8.33
CA ASN A 462 9.59 -2.94 -9.13
C ASN A 462 10.17 -2.65 -10.52
N PRO A 463 9.52 -3.06 -11.61
CA PRO A 463 9.89 -2.64 -12.95
C PRO A 463 9.50 -1.17 -13.14
N ILE A 464 10.35 -0.27 -12.63
CA ILE A 464 10.15 1.18 -12.70
C ILE A 464 10.09 1.69 -14.16
N PRO A 465 9.60 2.92 -14.42
CA PRO A 465 9.51 3.49 -15.78
C PRO A 465 10.80 3.40 -16.60
N THR A 466 11.97 3.36 -15.93
CA THR A 466 13.27 3.13 -16.55
C THR A 466 13.36 1.82 -17.35
N PHE A 467 12.54 0.81 -17.00
CA PHE A 467 12.42 -0.45 -17.73
C PHE A 467 11.20 -0.51 -18.67
N ALA A 468 10.52 0.61 -18.95
CA ALA A 468 9.28 0.63 -19.74
C ALA A 468 9.40 -0.13 -21.08
N ALA A 469 10.55 -0.03 -21.76
CA ALA A 469 10.81 -0.72 -23.03
C ALA A 469 11.12 -2.23 -22.88
N GLN A 470 11.42 -2.70 -21.66
CA GLN A 470 11.84 -4.07 -21.35
C GLN A 470 10.87 -4.78 -20.40
N GLN A 471 9.68 -4.24 -20.16
CA GLN A 471 8.71 -4.76 -19.19
C GLN A 471 8.36 -6.24 -19.41
N SER A 472 8.26 -6.68 -20.66
CA SER A 472 7.98 -8.08 -21.01
C SER A 472 9.06 -9.06 -20.57
N LEU A 473 10.30 -8.58 -20.38
CA LEU A 473 11.43 -9.37 -19.88
C LEU A 473 11.62 -9.22 -18.37
N VAL A 474 11.56 -7.98 -17.87
CA VAL A 474 11.87 -7.66 -16.48
C VAL A 474 10.80 -8.15 -15.52
N LYS A 475 9.52 -8.00 -15.88
CA LYS A 475 8.41 -8.39 -15.00
C LYS A 475 8.42 -9.90 -14.69
N PRO A 476 8.49 -10.82 -15.67
CA PRO A 476 8.60 -12.24 -15.38
C PRO A 476 9.84 -12.62 -14.57
N PHE A 477 10.98 -11.94 -14.81
CA PHE A 477 12.20 -12.22 -14.07
C PHE A 477 12.11 -11.79 -12.59
N PHE A 478 11.58 -10.60 -12.30
CA PHE A 478 11.35 -10.16 -10.92
C PHE A 478 10.33 -11.05 -10.21
N GLU A 479 9.29 -11.46 -10.92
CA GLU A 479 8.32 -12.43 -10.41
C GLU A 479 8.99 -13.78 -10.08
N ALA A 480 9.90 -14.26 -10.94
CA ALA A 480 10.66 -15.49 -10.69
C ALA A 480 11.60 -15.36 -9.48
N ILE A 481 12.28 -14.22 -9.30
CA ILE A 481 13.12 -13.97 -8.12
C ILE A 481 12.27 -13.96 -6.85
N THR A 482 11.17 -13.20 -6.83
CA THR A 482 10.29 -13.10 -5.66
C THR A 482 9.67 -14.43 -5.27
N ARG A 483 9.32 -15.30 -6.23
CA ARG A 483 8.76 -16.63 -5.96
C ARG A 483 9.82 -17.69 -5.65
N SER A 484 11.08 -17.44 -5.99
CA SER A 484 12.16 -18.39 -5.72
C SER A 484 12.31 -18.59 -4.20
N PRO A 485 12.40 -19.84 -3.70
CA PRO A 485 12.72 -20.10 -2.29
C PRO A 485 14.01 -19.42 -1.83
N ALA A 486 14.94 -19.13 -2.75
CA ALA A 486 16.17 -18.42 -2.44
C ALA A 486 15.95 -16.96 -1.98
N SER A 487 14.80 -16.34 -2.29
CA SER A 487 14.44 -15.00 -1.79
C SER A 487 14.31 -14.95 -0.26
N ALA A 488 14.02 -16.09 0.37
CA ALA A 488 14.00 -16.21 1.83
C ALA A 488 15.32 -15.76 2.48
N ARG A 489 16.46 -16.08 1.86
CA ARG A 489 17.79 -15.68 2.34
C ARG A 489 17.93 -14.16 2.41
N VAL A 490 17.40 -13.44 1.42
CA VAL A 490 17.41 -11.97 1.38
C VAL A 490 16.53 -11.41 2.50
N THR A 491 15.33 -11.98 2.69
CA THR A 491 14.42 -11.57 3.76
C THR A 491 15.04 -11.77 5.14
N GLU A 492 15.60 -12.96 5.43
CA GLU A 492 16.24 -13.26 6.72
C GLU A 492 17.42 -12.34 6.99
N ALA A 493 18.32 -12.18 6.01
CA ALA A 493 19.50 -11.35 6.15
C ALA A 493 19.13 -9.87 6.36
N ASN A 494 18.13 -9.36 5.64
CA ASN A 494 17.64 -7.99 5.82
C ASN A 494 17.00 -7.77 7.21
N LEU A 495 16.15 -8.70 7.68
CA LEU A 495 15.55 -8.63 9.01
C LEU A 495 16.61 -8.72 10.12
N ALA A 496 17.63 -9.56 9.94
CA ALA A 496 18.76 -9.66 10.85
C ALA A 496 19.58 -8.36 10.89
N ALA A 497 19.89 -7.77 9.73
CA ALA A 497 20.59 -6.49 9.65
C ALA A 497 19.79 -5.35 10.29
N PHE A 498 18.47 -5.33 10.09
CA PHE A 498 17.57 -4.37 10.72
C PHE A 498 17.52 -4.54 12.24
N ALA A 499 17.40 -5.76 12.74
CA ALA A 499 17.44 -6.06 14.17
C ALA A 499 18.78 -5.68 14.81
N ALA A 500 19.90 -5.95 14.15
CA ALA A 500 21.23 -5.58 14.62
C ALA A 500 21.42 -4.05 14.76
N ALA A 501 20.65 -3.26 14.00
CA ALA A 501 20.61 -1.81 14.15
C ALA A 501 19.69 -1.32 15.30
N GLY A 502 19.06 -2.23 16.05
CA GLY A 502 18.09 -1.93 17.10
C GLY A 502 16.64 -1.90 16.61
N GLY A 503 16.37 -2.45 15.41
CA GLY A 503 15.03 -2.57 14.85
C GLY A 503 14.14 -3.51 15.67
N SER A 504 13.02 -3.01 16.20
CA SER A 504 12.14 -3.79 17.09
C SER A 504 10.85 -4.31 16.44
N LEU A 505 10.37 -3.63 15.40
CA LEU A 505 9.18 -4.01 14.63
C LEU A 505 9.44 -3.75 13.15
N ALA A 506 9.18 -4.73 12.30
CA ALA A 506 9.27 -4.62 10.86
C ALA A 506 7.92 -4.91 10.20
N CYS A 507 7.23 -3.86 9.76
CA CYS A 507 6.07 -4.02 8.89
C CYS A 507 6.53 -4.40 7.48
N LEU A 508 6.04 -5.50 6.95
CA LEU A 508 6.33 -5.94 5.59
C LEU A 508 5.38 -5.24 4.59
N TYR A 509 5.83 -5.07 3.35
CA TYR A 509 5.18 -4.15 2.40
C TYR A 509 3.74 -4.50 2.00
N ASN A 510 3.40 -5.78 1.76
CA ASN A 510 2.04 -6.15 1.41
C ASN A 510 1.78 -7.63 1.64
N LEU A 511 0.65 -7.96 2.28
CA LEU A 511 0.25 -9.36 2.52
C LEU A 511 0.08 -10.12 1.20
N SER A 512 -0.63 -9.52 0.26
CA SER A 512 -0.94 -10.09 -1.05
C SER A 512 -0.87 -9.01 -2.11
N SER A 513 -0.66 -9.36 -3.36
CA SER A 513 -0.87 -8.43 -4.47
C SER A 513 -1.43 -9.21 -5.63
N GLY A 514 -2.54 -8.77 -6.21
CA GLY A 514 -2.99 -9.34 -7.48
C GLY A 514 -1.93 -9.11 -8.58
N PRO A 515 -2.01 -9.82 -9.72
CA PRO A 515 -1.14 -9.62 -10.87
C PRO A 515 -1.35 -8.22 -11.49
N GLY A 516 -0.74 -7.20 -10.90
CA GLY A 516 -0.79 -5.82 -11.37
C GLY A 516 0.34 -5.49 -12.34
N ASN A 517 0.24 -4.34 -13.02
CA ASN A 517 1.30 -3.81 -13.89
C ASN A 517 2.55 -3.34 -13.13
N GLY A 518 2.45 -3.18 -11.81
CA GLY A 518 3.57 -2.77 -10.95
C GLY A 518 4.49 -3.89 -10.49
N GLY A 519 4.15 -5.18 -10.68
CA GLY A 519 4.96 -6.31 -10.16
C GLY A 519 4.18 -7.20 -9.17
N TYR A 520 4.82 -8.30 -8.75
CA TYR A 520 4.33 -9.21 -7.70
C TYR A 520 4.98 -8.85 -6.37
N PHE A 521 4.17 -8.40 -5.42
CA PHE A 521 4.58 -7.85 -4.12
C PHE A 521 3.96 -8.56 -2.91
N GLY A 522 3.08 -9.53 -3.15
CA GLY A 522 2.39 -10.28 -2.12
C GLY A 522 3.34 -11.21 -1.40
N LEU A 523 3.39 -11.07 -0.08
CA LEU A 523 4.20 -11.92 0.78
C LEU A 523 3.76 -13.39 0.73
N VAL A 524 2.45 -13.66 0.65
CA VAL A 524 1.87 -15.01 0.65
C VAL A 524 2.30 -15.85 -0.56
N ASP A 525 2.51 -15.22 -1.72
CA ASP A 525 2.93 -15.92 -2.94
C ASP A 525 4.47 -15.89 -3.15
N SER A 526 5.21 -15.37 -2.18
CA SER A 526 6.67 -15.23 -2.26
C SER A 526 7.39 -16.48 -1.75
N GLY A 527 8.62 -16.70 -2.22
CA GLY A 527 9.48 -17.77 -1.70
C GLY A 527 9.89 -17.56 -0.24
N SER A 528 9.69 -16.35 0.30
CA SER A 528 9.93 -16.00 1.70
C SER A 528 8.77 -16.37 2.65
N TRP A 529 7.58 -16.75 2.15
CA TRP A 529 6.39 -16.94 2.99
C TRP A 529 6.61 -17.96 4.12
N ASN A 530 7.17 -19.12 3.80
CA ASN A 530 7.40 -20.19 4.78
C ASN A 530 8.30 -19.73 5.94
N VAL A 531 9.31 -18.90 5.67
CA VAL A 531 10.20 -18.38 6.70
C VAL A 531 9.48 -17.35 7.58
N ILE A 532 8.60 -16.53 6.98
CA ILE A 532 7.76 -15.63 7.76
C ILE A 532 6.81 -16.42 8.66
N GLU A 533 6.12 -17.44 8.17
CA GLU A 533 5.25 -18.28 9.00
C GLU A 533 6.00 -18.92 10.16
N GLN A 534 7.20 -19.46 9.90
CA GLN A 534 8.05 -20.01 10.95
C GLN A 534 8.47 -18.94 11.97
N HIS A 535 8.78 -17.72 11.53
CA HIS A 535 9.11 -16.60 12.41
C HIS A 535 7.93 -16.22 13.31
N LEU A 536 6.73 -16.10 12.73
CA LEU A 536 5.50 -15.82 13.46
C LEU A 536 5.19 -16.93 14.48
N ALA A 537 5.36 -18.19 14.09
CA ALA A 537 5.13 -19.35 14.96
C ALA A 537 6.12 -19.40 16.14
N ARG A 538 7.42 -19.17 15.89
CA ARG A 538 8.44 -19.10 16.96
C ARG A 538 8.12 -18.02 17.99
N ARG A 539 7.78 -16.80 17.53
CA ARG A 539 7.41 -15.70 18.42
C ARG A 539 6.11 -15.94 19.20
N ALA A 540 5.14 -16.62 18.60
CA ALA A 540 3.91 -17.00 19.28
C ALA A 540 4.20 -18.00 20.42
N ALA A 541 5.17 -18.89 20.24
CA ALA A 541 5.59 -19.85 21.26
C ALA A 541 6.43 -19.21 22.39
N SER A 542 7.16 -18.12 22.12
CA SER A 542 8.01 -17.44 23.10
C SER A 542 7.30 -16.37 23.95
N ARG A 543 6.04 -16.02 23.64
CA ARG A 543 5.24 -15.13 24.50
C ARG A 543 4.82 -15.85 25.79
N PRO A 544 5.16 -15.33 26.99
CA PRO A 544 4.63 -15.89 28.24
C PRO A 544 3.10 -15.79 28.23
N ARG A 545 2.45 -16.89 28.66
CA ARG A 545 0.99 -17.04 28.68
C ARG A 545 0.31 -16.12 29.69
#